data_AF-W1Y3H9-F1
#
_entry.id   AF-W1Y3H9-F1
#
_cell.length_a   1.000
_cell.length_b   1.000
_cell.length_c   1.000
_cell.angle_alpha   90.00
_cell.angle_beta   90.00
_cell.angle_gamma   90.00
#
_symmetry.space_group_name_H-M   'P 1'
#
loop_
_entity.id
_entity.type
_entity.pdbx_description
1 polymer ?
#
loop_
_entity_poly.entity_id
_entity_poly.type
_entity_poly.pdbx_seq_one_letter_code
_entity_poly.pdbx_strand_id
1 'polypeptide(L)' 'AVRGGEQEAIADITPKYMEDLDQRWMEYGVKFLDKMAKSDKPFFLYYGTRGCHFDNYPNAKYAGSSPARTSYGD' A
#
# COMPACT_ATOMS: atom_id res chain seq x y z
N ALA A 1 7.03 -7.65 11.71
CA ALA A 1 6.55 -7.07 12.99
C ALA A 1 6.49 -8.17 14.04
N VAL A 2 6.98 -7.88 15.25
CA VAL A 2 6.86 -8.76 16.42
C VAL A 2 6.09 -7.96 17.47
N ARG A 3 5.19 -8.61 18.22
CA ARG A 3 4.47 -7.92 19.30
C ARG A 3 5.47 -7.37 20.31
N GLY A 4 5.45 -6.06 20.55
CA GLY A 4 6.40 -5.37 21.42
C GLY A 4 7.80 -5.16 20.83
N GLY A 5 7.99 -5.40 19.53
CA GLY A 5 9.23 -5.08 18.84
C GLY A 5 9.44 -3.57 18.67
N GLU A 6 10.68 -3.18 18.45
CA GLU A 6 11.05 -1.80 18.16
C GLU A 6 10.38 -1.31 16.87
N GLN A 7 9.94 -0.05 16.87
CA GLN A 7 9.29 0.59 15.74
C GLN A 7 10.31 1.48 15.02
N GLU A 8 10.41 1.31 13.70
CA GLU A 8 11.28 2.12 12.86
C GLU A 8 10.43 3.02 11.96
N ALA A 9 10.79 4.31 11.93
CA ALA A 9 10.19 5.25 10.99
C ALA A 9 10.76 5.00 9.58
N ILE A 10 9.92 4.48 8.70
CA ILE A 10 10.29 4.13 7.32
C ILE A 10 10.17 5.31 6.34
N ALA A 11 9.29 6.26 6.60
CA ALA A 11 9.15 7.50 5.86
C ALA A 11 8.15 8.46 6.52
N ASP A 12 8.30 9.75 6.23
CA ASP A 12 7.27 10.75 6.51
C ASP A 12 6.12 10.65 5.50
N ILE A 13 4.89 10.78 5.98
CA ILE A 13 3.70 10.80 5.14
C ILE A 13 3.49 12.21 4.60
N THR A 14 3.82 12.40 3.32
CA THR A 14 3.56 13.63 2.55
C THR A 14 2.63 13.33 1.37
N PRO A 15 1.94 14.33 0.79
CA PRO A 15 1.15 14.15 -0.44
C PRO A 15 1.92 13.41 -1.54
N LYS A 16 3.20 13.79 -1.75
CA LYS A 16 4.05 13.17 -2.75
C LYS A 16 4.36 11.70 -2.41
N TYR A 17 4.64 11.39 -1.15
CA TYR A 17 4.87 10.02 -0.72
C TYR A 17 3.63 9.13 -0.90
N MET A 18 2.44 9.72 -0.65
CA MET A 18 1.17 9.01 -0.77
C MET A 18 0.88 8.54 -2.20
N GLU A 19 1.42 9.18 -3.24
CA GLU A 19 1.23 8.80 -4.66
C GLU A 19 1.66 7.36 -4.99
N ASP A 20 2.68 6.80 -4.31
CA ASP A 20 3.10 5.39 -4.50
C ASP A 20 2.91 4.53 -3.25
N LEU A 21 2.15 5.00 -2.25
CA LEU A 21 1.96 4.28 -1.00
C LEU A 21 1.38 2.88 -1.21
N ASP A 22 0.36 2.75 -2.08
CA ASP A 22 -0.24 1.45 -2.39
C ASP A 22 0.73 0.51 -3.12
N GLN A 23 1.68 1.04 -3.91
CA GLN A 23 2.73 0.20 -4.51
C GLN A 23 3.71 -0.31 -3.47
N ARG A 24 4.12 0.54 -2.52
CA ARG A 24 5.01 0.15 -1.42
C ARG A 24 4.36 -0.90 -0.52
N TRP A 25 3.07 -0.72 -0.22
CA TRP A 25 2.30 -1.71 0.55
C TRP A 25 2.10 -3.02 -0.21
N MET A 26 1.87 -2.95 -1.52
CA MET A 26 1.78 -4.14 -2.37
C MET A 26 3.10 -4.92 -2.34
N GLU A 27 4.24 -4.24 -2.52
CA GLU A 27 5.55 -4.89 -2.43
C GLU A 27 5.78 -5.56 -1.07
N TYR A 28 5.39 -4.91 0.02
CA TYR A 28 5.47 -5.50 1.36
C TYR A 28 4.54 -6.72 1.51
N GLY A 29 3.30 -6.62 1.03
CA GLY A 29 2.32 -7.69 1.05
C GLY A 29 2.78 -8.91 0.25
N VAL A 30 3.30 -8.71 -0.96
CA VAL A 30 3.84 -9.78 -1.80
C VAL A 30 5.04 -10.45 -1.12
N LYS A 31 6.00 -9.68 -0.59
CA LYS A 31 7.15 -10.24 0.16
C LYS A 31 6.70 -11.04 1.39
N PHE A 32 5.65 -10.59 2.08
CA PHE A 32 5.05 -11.34 3.19
C PHE A 32 4.46 -12.66 2.71
N LEU A 33 3.67 -12.65 1.62
CA LEU A 33 3.09 -13.87 1.04
C LEU A 33 4.17 -14.85 0.58
N ASP A 34 5.23 -14.38 -0.08
CA ASP A 34 6.37 -15.22 -0.50
C ASP A 34 7.07 -15.89 0.68
N LYS A 35 7.15 -15.20 1.81
CA LYS A 35 7.71 -15.74 3.06
C LYS A 35 6.76 -16.77 3.68
N MET A 36 5.47 -16.48 3.75
CA MET A 36 4.49 -17.37 4.36
C MET A 36 4.24 -18.62 3.53
N ALA A 37 4.33 -18.55 2.19
CA ALA A 37 4.24 -19.69 1.30
C ALA A 37 5.33 -20.75 1.55
N LYS A 38 6.46 -20.36 2.15
CA LYS A 38 7.58 -21.24 2.54
C LYS A 38 7.51 -21.69 4.00
N SER A 39 6.44 -21.33 4.72
CA SER A 39 6.27 -21.62 6.13
C SER A 39 5.14 -22.62 6.36
N ASP A 40 5.32 -23.55 7.29
CA ASP A 40 4.27 -24.48 7.71
C ASP A 40 3.22 -23.85 8.64
N LYS A 41 3.31 -22.53 8.88
CA LYS A 41 2.41 -21.82 9.81
C LYS A 41 1.26 -21.17 9.04
N PRO A 42 0.02 -21.28 9.54
CA PRO A 42 -1.08 -20.52 8.98
C PRO A 42 -0.81 -19.02 9.15
N PHE A 43 -1.32 -18.23 8.21
CA PHE A 43 -1.21 -16.77 8.25
C PHE A 43 -2.54 -16.10 8.02
N PHE A 44 -2.61 -14.85 8.48
CA PHE A 44 -3.70 -13.92 8.18
C PHE A 44 -3.08 -12.62 7.69
N LEU A 45 -3.57 -12.11 6.56
CA LEU A 45 -3.18 -10.82 6.02
C LEU A 45 -4.43 -9.96 5.86
N TYR A 46 -4.52 -8.91 6.67
CA TYR A 46 -5.46 -7.83 6.42
C TYR A 46 -4.78 -6.78 5.54
N TYR A 47 -5.28 -6.63 4.31
CA TYR A 47 -4.68 -5.76 3.30
C TYR A 47 -5.66 -4.64 2.94
N GLY A 48 -5.52 -3.49 3.61
CA GLY A 48 -6.33 -2.30 3.38
C GLY A 48 -5.57 -1.26 2.55
N THR A 49 -5.73 -1.30 1.23
CA THR A 49 -5.20 -0.27 0.32
C THR A 49 -5.89 1.08 0.54
N ARG A 50 -5.22 2.18 0.17
CA ARG A 50 -5.79 3.53 0.24
C ARG A 50 -6.81 3.82 -0.87
N GLY A 51 -6.77 3.09 -1.99
CA GLY A 51 -7.65 3.29 -3.15
C GLY A 51 -9.08 3.74 -2.80
N CYS A 52 -9.53 4.82 -3.45
CA CYS A 52 -10.84 5.47 -3.30
C CYS A 52 -11.11 6.27 -2.00
N HIS A 53 -10.10 6.58 -1.18
CA HIS A 53 -10.25 7.49 -0.04
C HIS A 53 -9.89 8.94 -0.43
N PHE A 54 -10.63 9.92 0.10
CA PHE A 54 -10.35 11.35 -0.05
C PHE A 54 -9.43 11.84 1.08
N ASP A 55 -8.37 12.62 0.84
CA ASP A 55 -7.85 13.09 -0.46
C ASP A 55 -7.17 11.98 -1.28
N ASN A 56 -7.37 12.02 -2.60
CA ASN A 56 -6.81 11.03 -3.52
C ASN A 56 -5.55 11.58 -4.21
N TYR A 57 -4.45 10.84 -4.10
CA TYR A 57 -3.15 11.18 -4.69
C TYR A 57 -2.79 10.08 -5.69
N PRO A 58 -3.28 10.13 -6.94
CA PRO A 58 -3.09 9.03 -7.88
C PRO A 58 -1.62 8.86 -8.23
N ASN A 59 -1.20 7.61 -8.37
CA ASN A 59 0.14 7.30 -8.88
C ASN A 59 0.29 7.83 -10.32
N ALA A 60 1.47 8.32 -10.68
CA ALA A 60 1.75 8.83 -12.03
C ALA A 60 1.43 7.83 -13.14
N LYS A 61 1.58 6.52 -12.89
CA LYS A 61 1.25 5.46 -13.86
C LYS A 61 -0.24 5.34 -14.14
N TYR A 62 -1.08 5.60 -13.14
CA TYR A 62 -2.53 5.37 -13.20
C TYR A 62 -3.34 6.67 -13.38
N ALA A 63 -2.73 7.83 -13.11
CA ALA A 63 -3.37 9.12 -13.28
C ALA A 63 -3.95 9.30 -14.69
N GLY A 64 -5.24 9.67 -14.77
CA GLY A 64 -5.96 9.88 -16.02
C GLY A 64 -6.36 8.59 -16.76
N SER A 65 -6.13 7.42 -16.17
CA SER A 65 -6.54 6.13 -16.76
C SER A 65 -8.03 5.85 -16.56
N SER A 66 -8.67 6.48 -15.57
CA SER A 66 -10.11 6.31 -15.35
C SER A 66 -10.92 7.05 -16.40
N PRO A 67 -12.02 6.45 -16.90
CA PRO A 67 -12.98 7.15 -17.75
C PRO A 67 -13.56 8.42 -17.11
N ALA A 68 -13.55 8.52 -15.78
CA ALA A 68 -14.07 9.66 -15.04
C ALA A 68 -13.26 10.95 -15.25
N ARG A 69 -11.95 10.85 -15.54
CA ARG A 69 -11.03 11.98 -15.80
C ARG A 69 -11.12 13.11 -14.75
N THR A 70 -11.38 12.76 -13.51
CA THR A 70 -11.45 13.67 -12.36
C THR A 70 -10.59 13.10 -11.26
N SER A 71 -9.97 13.95 -10.44
CA SER A 71 -9.10 13.51 -9.33
C SER A 71 -9.78 12.60 -8.30
N TYR A 72 -11.11 12.62 -8.24
CA TYR A 72 -11.91 11.79 -7.33
C TYR A 72 -12.26 10.42 -7.91
N GLY A 73 -12.29 10.30 -9.25
CA GLY A 73 -12.66 9.08 -9.95
C GLY A 73 -11.51 8.38 -10.66
N ASP A 74 -10.34 9.02 -10.74
CA ASP A 74 -9.03 8.45 -11.14
C ASP A 74 -8.32 7.81 -9.95
#